data_AF-L0AV28-F1
#
_entry.id   AF-L0AV28-F1
#
_cell.length_a   1.000
_cell.length_b   1.000
_cell.length_c   1.000
_cell.angle_alpha   90.00
_cell.angle_beta   90.00
_cell.angle_gamma   90.00
#
_symmetry.space_group_name_H-M   'P 1'
#
loop_
_entity.id
_entity.type
_entity.pdbx_description
1 polymer ?
#
loop_
_entity_poly.entity_id
_entity_poly.type
_entity_poly.pdbx_seq_one_letter_code
_entity_poly.pdbx_strand_id
1 'polypeptide(L)'
;MRISFVPRFNQFKIKISRNSNLKEIETLVDNYEKALINPELFPAHIQKLHYIATEIRREREAIGISQSDLGVNKLSVKTAERIIYAIYDKFTPELYFVASREPAAIDFYNLYLSSLSDRNNVILKWISEHDINTLGIYILESISTTKIHFSELAKARLLFWKSYPFYKHNDCVQY
;
A
#
# COMPACT_ATOMS: atom_id res chain seq x y z
N MET A 1 -8.43 7.56 20.17
CA MET A 1 -7.74 7.05 18.97
C MET A 1 -8.19 5.61 18.75
N ARG A 2 -9.06 5.36 17.77
CA ARG A 2 -9.56 4.00 17.50
C ARG A 2 -8.59 3.32 16.53
N ILE A 3 -7.94 2.26 17.00
CA ILE A 3 -7.20 1.34 16.15
C ILE A 3 -8.25 0.37 15.61
N SER A 4 -8.60 0.50 14.33
CA SER A 4 -9.50 -0.45 13.67
C SER A 4 -8.72 -1.73 13.39
N PHE A 5 -8.93 -2.72 14.25
CA PHE A 5 -8.38 -4.06 14.10
C PHE A 5 -9.24 -4.85 13.10
N VAL A 6 -8.59 -5.48 12.13
CA VAL A 6 -9.24 -6.35 11.14
C VAL A 6 -8.76 -7.77 11.41
N PRO A 7 -9.49 -8.57 12.19
CA PRO A 7 -9.22 -10.00 12.24
C PRO A 7 -9.52 -10.56 10.85
N ARG A 8 -8.51 -11.02 10.10
CA ARG A 8 -8.81 -11.90 8.95
C ARG A 8 -9.36 -13.21 9.53
N PHE A 9 -10.66 -13.40 9.33
CA PHE A 9 -11.22 -14.74 9.24
C PHE A 9 -10.51 -15.45 8.09
N ASN A 10 -10.04 -16.66 8.40
CA ASN A 10 -9.23 -17.53 7.56
C ASN A 10 -9.95 -18.06 6.29
N GLN A 11 -10.96 -17.35 5.77
CA GLN A 11 -12.01 -17.97 4.94
C GLN A 11 -12.01 -17.63 3.46
N PHE A 12 -11.15 -16.72 2.98
CA PHE A 12 -11.13 -16.43 1.54
C PHE A 12 -9.71 -16.51 0.98
N LYS A 13 -9.19 -17.75 0.90
CA LYS A 13 -8.32 -18.12 -0.22
C LYS A 13 -9.18 -18.08 -1.49
N ILE A 14 -9.49 -16.89 -1.98
CA ILE A 14 -10.07 -16.74 -3.31
C ILE A 14 -8.99 -17.28 -4.26
N LYS A 15 -9.25 -18.43 -4.88
CA LYS A 15 -8.43 -18.91 -5.99
C LYS A 15 -8.60 -17.90 -7.12
N ILE A 16 -7.65 -16.97 -7.19
CA ILE A 16 -7.55 -15.91 -8.18
C ILE A 16 -7.60 -16.56 -9.58
N SER A 17 -8.69 -16.34 -10.31
CA SER A 17 -8.80 -16.67 -11.73
C SER A 17 -7.77 -15.85 -12.52
N ARG A 18 -6.88 -16.52 -13.26
CA ARG A 18 -5.67 -15.92 -13.85
C ARG A 18 -5.92 -14.84 -14.92
N ASN A 19 -7.11 -14.75 -15.51
CA ASN A 19 -7.26 -14.04 -16.80
C ASN A 19 -7.96 -12.67 -16.75
N SER A 20 -8.94 -12.44 -15.87
CA SER A 20 -9.58 -11.12 -15.73
C SER A 20 -8.77 -10.14 -14.90
N ASN A 21 -7.98 -10.66 -13.95
CA ASN A 21 -7.33 -9.88 -12.89
C ASN A 21 -6.01 -9.23 -13.34
N LEU A 22 -5.55 -9.55 -14.56
CA LEU A 22 -4.30 -9.03 -15.10
C LEU A 22 -4.39 -7.53 -15.35
N LYS A 23 -5.52 -7.03 -15.86
CA LYS A 23 -5.62 -5.64 -16.32
C LYS A 23 -5.61 -4.63 -15.16
N GLU A 24 -6.36 -4.87 -14.10
CA GLU A 24 -6.35 -3.97 -12.93
C GLU A 24 -4.98 -4.00 -12.24
N ILE A 25 -4.39 -5.19 -12.08
CA ILE A 25 -3.05 -5.35 -11.50
C ILE A 25 -1.98 -4.67 -12.37
N GLU A 26 -2.05 -4.82 -13.69
CA GLU A 26 -1.17 -4.12 -14.64
C GLU A 26 -1.33 -2.61 -14.53
N THR A 27 -2.56 -2.11 -14.41
CA THR A 27 -2.83 -0.69 -14.22
C THR A 27 -2.19 -0.16 -12.92
N LEU A 28 -2.23 -0.93 -11.83
CA LEU A 28 -1.57 -0.57 -10.57
C LEU A 28 -0.05 -0.52 -10.71
N VAL A 29 0.54 -1.50 -11.40
CA VAL A 29 1.99 -1.52 -11.69
C VAL A 29 2.40 -0.32 -12.52
N ASP A 30 1.71 -0.08 -13.63
CA ASP A 30 2.02 1.01 -14.56
C ASP A 30 1.91 2.37 -13.87
N ASN A 31 0.88 2.56 -13.03
CA ASN A 31 0.73 3.81 -12.27
C ASN A 31 1.85 3.97 -11.22
N TYR A 32 2.24 2.90 -10.54
CA TYR A 32 3.35 2.96 -9.58
C TYR A 32 4.68 3.28 -10.27
N GLU A 33 5.02 2.60 -11.36
CA GLU A 33 6.26 2.84 -12.12
C GLU A 33 6.27 4.26 -12.70
N LYS A 34 5.15 4.72 -13.27
CA LYS A 34 5.03 6.12 -13.72
C LYS A 34 5.23 7.11 -12.59
N ALA A 35 4.70 6.85 -11.39
CA ALA A 35 4.88 7.72 -10.22
C ALA A 35 6.32 7.72 -9.72
N LEU A 36 7.08 6.64 -9.93
CA LEU A 36 8.51 6.62 -9.63
C LEU A 36 9.35 7.41 -10.65
N ILE A 37 9.00 7.34 -11.93
CA ILE A 37 9.77 7.96 -13.02
C ILE A 37 9.44 9.44 -13.19
N ASN A 38 8.15 9.78 -13.23
CA ASN A 38 7.63 11.11 -13.53
C ASN A 38 6.59 11.53 -12.47
N PRO A 39 7.00 11.72 -11.19
CA PRO A 39 6.08 12.05 -10.10
C PRO A 39 5.25 13.32 -10.38
N GLU A 40 5.78 14.29 -11.12
CA GLU A 40 5.12 15.55 -11.49
C GLU A 40 3.84 15.38 -12.31
N LEU A 41 3.64 14.23 -12.96
CA LEU A 41 2.42 13.90 -13.69
C LEU A 41 1.26 13.52 -12.76
N PHE A 42 1.53 13.31 -11.47
CA PHE A 42 0.54 12.91 -10.48
C PHE A 42 0.06 14.12 -9.66
N PRO A 43 -1.14 14.05 -9.08
CA PRO A 43 -1.62 15.02 -8.09
C PRO A 43 -0.61 15.35 -6.97
N ALA A 44 -0.69 16.57 -6.44
CA ALA A 44 0.26 17.10 -5.45
C ALA A 44 0.40 16.23 -4.18
N HIS A 45 -0.67 15.55 -3.74
CA HIS A 45 -0.58 14.65 -2.57
C HIS A 45 0.22 13.38 -2.86
N ILE A 46 0.17 12.87 -4.10
CA ILE A 46 0.96 11.71 -4.54
C ILE A 46 2.42 12.13 -4.76
N GLN A 47 2.67 13.32 -5.32
CA GLN A 47 4.02 13.90 -5.39
C GLN A 47 4.66 14.01 -4.01
N LYS A 48 3.90 14.52 -3.03
CA LYS A 48 4.35 14.62 -1.64
C LYS A 48 4.64 13.25 -1.03
N LEU A 49 3.78 12.26 -1.30
CA LEU A 49 3.97 10.88 -0.89
C LEU A 49 5.27 10.30 -1.46
N HIS A 50 5.50 10.49 -2.76
CA HIS A 50 6.72 10.08 -3.44
C HIS A 50 7.96 10.71 -2.80
N TYR A 51 7.97 12.03 -2.63
CA TYR A 51 9.11 12.76 -2.07
C TYR A 51 9.49 12.26 -0.67
N ILE A 52 8.51 12.17 0.23
CA ILE A 52 8.74 11.68 1.60
C ILE A 52 9.22 10.22 1.59
N ALA A 53 8.62 9.37 0.75
CA ALA A 53 9.04 7.98 0.65
C ALA A 53 10.48 7.85 0.14
N THR A 54 10.88 8.65 -0.85
CA THR A 54 12.23 8.66 -1.40
C THR A 54 13.27 9.10 -0.37
N GLU A 55 13.01 10.17 0.39
CA GLU A 55 13.92 10.63 1.44
C GLU A 55 14.09 9.59 2.55
N ILE A 56 12.99 9.01 3.05
CA ILE A 56 13.03 7.98 4.10
C ILE A 56 13.77 6.73 3.62
N ARG A 57 13.58 6.32 2.37
CA ARG A 57 14.33 5.18 1.80
C ARG A 57 15.82 5.48 1.78
N ARG A 58 16.23 6.68 1.39
CA ARG A 58 17.64 7.11 1.41
C ARG A 58 18.22 7.07 2.82
N GLU A 59 17.51 7.62 3.80
CA GLU A 59 17.93 7.61 5.21
C GLU A 59 18.10 6.19 5.75
N ARG A 60 17.21 5.27 5.37
CA ARG A 60 17.25 3.87 5.78
C ARG A 60 18.39 3.09 5.14
N GLU A 61 18.62 3.28 3.85
CA GLU A 61 19.77 2.71 3.15
C GLU A 61 21.08 3.17 3.79
N ALA A 62 21.17 4.45 4.19
CA ALA A 62 22.34 4.99 4.87
C ALA A 62 22.65 4.32 6.23
N ILE A 63 21.66 3.72 6.88
CA ILE A 63 21.82 2.95 8.13
C ILE A 63 21.76 1.42 7.91
N GLY A 64 21.91 0.96 6.66
CA GLY A 64 21.99 -0.45 6.30
C GLY A 64 20.66 -1.20 6.24
N ILE A 65 19.52 -0.48 6.19
CA ILE A 65 18.20 -1.08 5.97
C ILE A 65 17.90 -1.04 4.47
N SER A 66 18.13 -2.17 3.80
CA SER A 66 17.91 -2.29 2.35
C SER A 66 16.46 -2.00 1.96
N GLN A 67 16.30 -1.19 0.91
CA GLN A 67 15.08 -0.86 0.17
C GLN A 67 15.26 -1.12 -1.34
N SER A 68 16.27 -1.91 -1.72
CA SER A 68 16.66 -2.18 -3.11
C SER A 68 15.54 -2.73 -3.99
N ASP A 69 14.55 -3.36 -3.36
CA ASP A 69 13.41 -3.98 -4.03
C ASP A 69 12.40 -2.96 -4.54
N LEU A 70 12.49 -1.67 -4.15
CA LEU A 70 11.49 -0.64 -4.43
C LEU A 70 11.86 0.33 -5.57
N GLY A 71 12.94 0.05 -6.28
CA GLY A 71 13.41 0.88 -7.40
C GLY A 71 12.57 0.76 -8.66
N VAL A 72 12.81 1.67 -9.61
CA VAL A 72 12.22 1.65 -10.96
C VAL A 72 12.54 0.32 -11.66
N ASN A 73 11.58 -0.22 -12.42
CA ASN A 73 11.66 -1.47 -13.17
C ASN A 73 11.88 -2.73 -12.30
N LYS A 74 11.61 -2.64 -10.98
CA LYS A 74 11.69 -3.81 -10.08
C LYS A 74 10.39 -4.59 -10.01
N LEU A 75 9.30 -4.07 -10.59
CA LEU A 75 7.96 -4.67 -10.49
C LEU A 75 7.56 -4.97 -9.05
N SER A 76 8.02 -4.13 -8.12
CA SER A 76 7.91 -4.31 -6.66
C SER A 76 6.47 -4.54 -6.22
N VAL A 77 5.53 -3.93 -6.92
CA VAL A 77 4.09 -4.08 -6.70
C VAL A 77 3.61 -5.53 -6.87
N LYS A 78 4.26 -6.31 -7.74
CA LYS A 78 3.96 -7.72 -8.01
C LYS A 78 4.85 -8.70 -7.24
N THR A 79 6.03 -8.26 -6.79
CA THR A 79 7.09 -9.18 -6.33
C THR A 79 7.55 -8.95 -4.89
N ALA A 80 7.48 -7.72 -4.38
CA ALA A 80 7.98 -7.42 -3.04
C ALA A 80 7.00 -7.92 -1.98
N GLU A 81 7.48 -8.78 -1.08
CA GLU A 81 6.73 -9.30 0.06
C GLU A 81 7.09 -8.53 1.34
N ARG A 82 6.26 -8.66 2.37
CA ARG A 82 6.45 -7.96 3.66
C ARG A 82 6.65 -6.46 3.47
N ILE A 83 5.64 -5.81 2.95
CA ILE A 83 5.68 -4.41 2.54
C ILE A 83 4.79 -3.54 3.42
N ILE A 84 5.11 -2.25 3.45
CA ILE A 84 4.19 -1.19 3.83
C ILE A 84 3.87 -0.39 2.57
N TYR A 85 2.60 -0.16 2.29
CA TYR A 85 2.16 0.61 1.14
C TYR A 85 1.00 1.53 1.50
N ALA A 86 0.83 2.59 0.73
CA ALA A 86 -0.35 3.45 0.79
C ALA A 86 -1.32 3.07 -0.33
N ILE A 87 -2.60 3.11 -0.03
CA ILE A 87 -3.69 3.21 -0.99
C ILE A 87 -4.05 4.69 -1.08
N TYR A 88 -4.10 5.22 -2.28
CA TYR A 88 -4.47 6.60 -2.55
C TYR A 88 -5.62 6.68 -3.54
N ASP A 89 -6.40 7.75 -3.47
CA ASP A 89 -7.27 8.18 -4.55
C ASP A 89 -6.56 9.24 -5.40
N LYS A 90 -6.77 9.21 -6.71
CA LYS A 90 -6.23 10.21 -7.65
C LYS A 90 -6.87 11.59 -7.47
N PHE A 91 -8.10 11.66 -6.96
CA PHE A 91 -8.84 12.93 -6.89
C PHE A 91 -8.83 13.55 -5.51
N THR A 92 -8.94 12.73 -4.46
CA THR A 92 -8.91 13.21 -3.08
C THR A 92 -7.52 13.01 -2.47
N PRO A 93 -7.12 13.87 -1.51
CA PRO A 93 -5.83 13.73 -0.84
C PRO A 93 -5.83 12.64 0.25
N GLU A 94 -6.88 11.83 0.33
CA GLU A 94 -7.03 10.80 1.35
C GLU A 94 -6.10 9.60 1.06
N LEU A 95 -5.51 9.07 2.13
CA LEU A 95 -4.56 7.96 2.06
C LEU A 95 -4.88 6.94 3.16
N TYR A 96 -4.74 5.66 2.83
CA TYR A 96 -4.77 4.56 3.80
C TYR A 96 -3.44 3.80 3.76
N PHE A 97 -2.82 3.63 4.91
CA PHE A 97 -1.61 2.82 5.03
C PHE A 97 -1.94 1.38 5.39
N VAL A 98 -1.30 0.47 4.68
CA VAL A 98 -1.49 -0.97 4.80
C VAL A 98 -0.14 -1.65 4.94
N ALA A 99 -0.07 -2.66 5.81
CA ALA A 99 1.04 -3.56 5.91
C ALA A 99 0.60 -4.94 5.42
N SER A 100 1.34 -5.54 4.48
CA SER A 100 1.03 -6.88 4.00
C SER A 100 2.26 -7.75 3.89
N ARG A 101 2.08 -9.04 4.12
CA ARG A 101 3.11 -10.05 3.78
C ARG A 101 3.10 -10.40 2.30
N GLU A 102 1.99 -10.14 1.61
CA GLU A 102 1.83 -10.40 0.18
C GLU A 102 2.27 -9.17 -0.65
N PRO A 103 2.55 -9.37 -1.95
CA PRO A 103 2.74 -8.26 -2.87
C PRO A 103 1.56 -7.28 -2.91
N ALA A 104 1.87 -5.98 -3.02
CA ALA A 104 0.90 -4.89 -2.88
C ALA A 104 -0.30 -5.03 -3.82
N ALA A 105 -0.08 -5.41 -5.07
CA ALA A 105 -1.16 -5.57 -6.04
C ALA A 105 -2.11 -6.71 -5.66
N ILE A 106 -1.57 -7.82 -5.15
CA ILE A 106 -2.37 -8.98 -4.75
C ILE A 106 -3.19 -8.63 -3.52
N ASP A 107 -2.52 -8.04 -2.51
CA ASP A 107 -3.18 -7.64 -1.28
C ASP A 107 -4.29 -6.60 -1.53
N PHE A 108 -3.99 -5.53 -2.27
CA PHE A 108 -4.97 -4.51 -2.63
C PHE A 108 -6.17 -5.08 -3.38
N TYR A 109 -5.94 -5.96 -4.36
CA TYR A 109 -7.04 -6.55 -5.12
C TYR A 109 -7.95 -7.42 -4.23
N ASN A 110 -7.35 -8.17 -3.29
CA ASN A 110 -8.12 -8.92 -2.29
C ASN A 110 -8.94 -7.99 -1.37
N LEU A 111 -8.40 -6.83 -0.99
CA LEU A 111 -9.14 -5.82 -0.24
C LEU A 111 -10.28 -5.22 -1.04
N TYR A 112 -10.07 -4.92 -2.32
CA TYR A 112 -11.12 -4.47 -3.21
C TYR A 112 -12.25 -5.49 -3.31
N LEU A 113 -11.94 -6.77 -3.58
CA LEU A 113 -12.97 -7.81 -3.63
C LEU A 113 -13.72 -7.96 -2.31
N SER A 114 -13.02 -7.85 -1.18
CA SER A 114 -13.62 -7.90 0.15
C SER A 114 -14.54 -6.69 0.42
N SER A 115 -14.20 -5.52 -0.13
CA SER A 115 -15.01 -4.30 0.02
C SER A 115 -16.38 -4.37 -0.64
N LEU A 116 -16.53 -5.24 -1.64
CA LEU A 116 -17.80 -5.46 -2.33
C LEU A 116 -18.81 -6.22 -1.46
N SER A 117 -18.34 -6.99 -0.47
CA SER A 117 -19.18 -7.85 0.37
C SER A 117 -19.23 -7.45 1.86
N ASP A 118 -18.15 -6.87 2.42
CA ASP A 118 -18.08 -6.46 3.82
C ASP A 118 -17.70 -4.98 3.97
N ARG A 119 -18.66 -4.17 4.42
CA ARG A 119 -18.51 -2.72 4.64
C ARG A 119 -18.41 -2.32 6.11
N ASN A 120 -18.33 -3.28 7.04
CA ASN A 120 -18.22 -2.98 8.46
C ASN A 120 -16.82 -2.46 8.84
N ASN A 121 -15.85 -2.69 7.97
CA ASN A 121 -14.50 -2.20 8.12
C ASN A 121 -14.33 -0.81 7.50
N VAL A 122 -13.67 0.11 8.22
CA VAL A 122 -13.43 1.48 7.74
C VAL A 122 -12.69 1.52 6.40
N ILE A 123 -11.64 0.70 6.19
CA ILE A 123 -10.91 0.70 4.91
C ILE A 123 -11.75 0.10 3.80
N LEU A 124 -12.46 -1.00 4.08
CA LEU A 124 -13.28 -1.65 3.06
C LEU A 124 -14.45 -0.76 2.67
N LYS A 125 -15.08 -0.10 3.65
CA LYS A 125 -16.10 0.92 3.38
C LYS A 125 -15.55 2.02 2.49
N TRP A 126 -14.39 2.59 2.83
CA TRP A 126 -13.76 3.64 2.02
C TRP A 126 -13.42 3.15 0.61
N ILE A 127 -12.82 1.96 0.45
CA ILE A 127 -12.54 1.38 -0.86
C ILE A 127 -13.85 1.21 -1.67
N SER A 128 -14.93 0.76 -1.03
CA SER A 128 -16.23 0.53 -1.68
C SER A 128 -16.94 1.81 -2.13
N GLU A 129 -16.53 2.98 -1.61
CA GLU A 129 -17.04 4.29 -1.98
C GLU A 129 -16.30 4.90 -3.19
N HIS A 130 -15.22 4.28 -3.66
CA HIS A 130 -14.40 4.73 -4.79
C HIS A 130 -14.45 3.74 -5.95
N ASP A 131 -14.24 4.25 -7.17
CA ASP A 131 -14.05 3.41 -8.35
C ASP A 131 -12.61 2.86 -8.35
N ILE A 132 -12.44 1.57 -8.62
CA ILE A 132 -11.13 0.91 -8.65
C ILE A 132 -10.12 1.62 -9.56
N ASN A 133 -10.57 2.26 -10.63
CA ASN A 133 -9.72 2.96 -11.58
C ASN A 133 -9.18 4.29 -11.03
N THR A 134 -9.83 4.85 -10.01
CA THR A 134 -9.40 6.09 -9.34
C THR A 134 -8.45 5.81 -8.20
N LEU A 135 -8.48 4.59 -7.65
CA LEU A 135 -7.55 4.13 -6.64
C LEU A 135 -6.20 3.76 -7.25
N GLY A 136 -5.16 3.95 -6.45
CA GLY A 136 -3.81 3.50 -6.75
C GLY A 136 -3.08 3.09 -5.49
N ILE A 137 -1.91 2.49 -5.68
CA ILE A 137 -1.04 2.06 -4.59
C ILE A 137 0.35 2.67 -4.74
N TYR A 138 0.98 2.94 -3.61
CA TYR A 138 2.36 3.41 -3.55
C TYR A 138 3.11 2.65 -2.46
N ILE A 139 4.09 1.84 -2.83
CA ILE A 139 4.89 1.11 -1.85
C ILE A 139 5.76 2.10 -1.10
N LEU A 140 5.79 2.02 0.22
CA LEU A 140 6.55 2.92 1.08
C LEU A 140 7.83 2.26 1.57
N GLU A 141 7.72 0.98 1.95
CA GLU A 141 8.80 0.21 2.56
C GLU A 141 8.72 -1.26 2.17
N SER A 142 9.89 -1.89 1.98
CA SER A 142 10.07 -3.34 2.00
C SER A 142 10.73 -3.74 3.33
N ILE A 143 10.22 -4.79 3.97
CA ILE A 143 10.71 -5.33 5.23
C ILE A 143 11.38 -6.69 4.95
N SER A 144 12.68 -6.63 4.66
CA SER A 144 13.49 -7.81 4.33
C SER A 144 13.91 -8.64 5.55
N THR A 145 13.83 -8.09 6.77
CA THR A 145 14.26 -8.82 7.98
C THR A 145 13.24 -9.88 8.41
N THR A 146 13.74 -11.09 8.68
CA THR A 146 12.98 -12.19 9.28
C THR A 146 13.21 -12.32 10.79
N LYS A 147 14.12 -11.51 11.36
CA LYS A 147 14.52 -11.59 12.79
C LYS A 147 13.42 -11.14 13.75
N ILE A 148 12.50 -10.29 13.29
CA ILE A 148 11.40 -9.74 14.09
C ILE A 148 10.08 -10.20 13.46
N HIS A 149 9.10 -10.52 14.31
CA HIS A 149 7.76 -10.86 13.86
C HIS A 149 7.16 -9.71 13.05
N PHE A 150 6.62 -10.03 11.87
CA PHE A 150 6.12 -9.02 10.95
C PHE A 150 5.03 -8.13 11.57
N SER A 151 4.15 -8.69 12.40
CA SER A 151 3.05 -7.95 13.04
C SER A 151 3.56 -6.84 13.97
N GLU A 152 4.61 -7.11 14.74
CA GLU A 152 5.24 -6.14 15.64
C GLU A 152 5.89 -5.01 14.85
N LEU A 153 6.65 -5.37 13.81
CA LEU A 153 7.31 -4.39 12.97
C LEU A 153 6.31 -3.55 12.17
N ALA A 154 5.33 -4.20 11.54
CA ALA A 154 4.29 -3.57 10.75
C ALA A 154 3.53 -2.50 11.55
N LYS A 155 3.19 -2.80 12.82
CA LYS A 155 2.54 -1.82 13.70
C LYS A 155 3.39 -0.58 13.91
N ALA A 156 4.66 -0.76 14.25
CA ALA A 156 5.58 0.36 14.44
C ALA A 156 5.78 1.17 13.14
N ARG A 157 5.90 0.48 11.99
CA ARG A 157 6.06 1.14 10.68
C ARG A 157 4.83 1.91 10.26
N LEU A 158 3.64 1.36 10.42
CA LEU A 158 2.39 2.06 10.12
C LEU A 158 2.24 3.32 10.97
N LEU A 159 2.57 3.25 12.27
CA LEU A 159 2.55 4.44 13.15
C LEU A 159 3.56 5.49 12.70
N PHE A 160 4.76 5.08 12.29
CA PHE A 160 5.78 5.97 11.72
C PHE A 160 5.27 6.67 10.46
N TRP A 161 4.72 5.94 9.48
CA TRP A 161 4.20 6.56 8.27
C TRP A 161 3.03 7.52 8.56
N LYS A 162 2.23 7.23 9.58
CA LYS A 162 1.16 8.14 10.01
C LYS A 162 1.60 9.42 10.67
N SER A 163 2.78 9.45 11.29
CA SER A 163 3.25 10.67 11.94
C SER A 163 3.70 11.73 10.93
N TYR A 164 3.90 11.36 9.66
CA TYR A 164 4.21 12.33 8.61
C TYR A 164 2.96 13.11 8.22
N PRO A 165 3.10 14.43 7.99
CA PRO A 165 1.99 15.31 7.65
C PRO A 165 1.60 15.14 6.17
N PHE A 166 1.21 13.93 5.76
CA PHE A 166 0.44 13.78 4.53
C PHE A 166 -0.94 14.42 4.74
N TYR A 167 -1.58 14.87 3.67
CA TYR A 167 -2.88 15.52 3.75
C TYR A 167 -3.91 14.54 4.38
N LYS A 168 -4.82 15.07 5.22
CA LYS A 168 -5.95 14.42 5.93
C LYS A 168 -5.92 12.87 5.96
N HIS A 169 -5.45 12.29 7.08
CA HIS A 169 -5.43 10.84 7.28
C HIS A 169 -6.73 10.30 7.89
N ASN A 170 -7.29 9.26 7.29
CA ASN A 170 -8.27 8.37 7.94
C ASN A 170 -7.54 7.10 8.50
N ASP A 171 -8.20 6.35 9.38
CA ASP A 171 -7.63 5.37 10.34
C ASP A 171 -6.69 4.26 9.79
N CYS A 172 -5.88 3.64 10.67
CA CYS A 172 -4.86 2.63 10.30
C CYS A 172 -5.52 1.28 10.10
N VAL A 173 -5.03 0.48 9.15
CA VAL A 173 -5.37 -0.94 9.09
C VAL A 173 -4.11 -1.80 9.22
N GLN A 174 -4.17 -2.75 10.16
CA GLN A 174 -3.14 -3.75 10.45
C GLN A 174 -3.67 -5.13 10.06
N TYR A 175 -2.79 -6.00 9.54
CA TYR A 175 -3.03 -7.43 9.34
C TYR A 175 -1.97 -8.28 10.07
#